data_AF-A0A955YVB1-F1
#
_entry.id   AF-A0A955YVB1-F1
#
_cell.length_a   1.000
_cell.length_b   1.000
_cell.length_c   1.000
_cell.angle_alpha   90.00
_cell.angle_beta   90.00
_cell.angle_gamma   90.00
#
_symmetry.space_group_name_H-M   'P 1'
#
loop_
_entity.id
_entity.type
_entity.pdbx_description
1 polymer ?
#
loop_
_entity_poly.entity_id
_entity_poly.type
_entity_poly.pdbx_seq_one_letter_code
_entity_poly.pdbx_strand_id
1 'polypeptide(L)'
;SGEWVDLSGNNEPVKVNGAAELGRALADDPRVHRCVTRKWFQYAMGRTDDEYDRCSVDTLSEIATAGSVQDVILAVVLHDQFRFRTIVEPSGGCE
;
A
#
# COMPACT_ATOMS: atom_id res chain seq x y z
N SER A 1 28.35 -14.71 -3.98
CA SER A 1 27.70 -14.03 -5.12
C SER A 1 26.52 -13.23 -4.60
N GLY A 2 26.09 -12.20 -5.32
CA GLY A 2 24.93 -11.37 -5.01
C GLY A 2 24.65 -10.48 -6.22
N GLU A 3 23.39 -10.17 -6.47
CA GLU A 3 22.93 -9.36 -7.60
C GLU A 3 22.66 -7.92 -7.15
N TRP A 4 22.95 -6.94 -7.99
CA TRP A 4 22.60 -5.54 -7.72
C TRP A 4 21.23 -5.26 -8.34
N VAL A 5 20.26 -4.93 -7.49
CA VAL A 5 18.87 -4.70 -7.93
C VAL A 5 18.45 -3.31 -7.48
N ASP A 6 17.95 -2.50 -8.41
CA ASP A 6 17.30 -1.24 -8.09
C ASP A 6 15.84 -1.50 -7.69
N LEU A 7 15.55 -1.43 -6.40
CA LEU A 7 14.19 -1.55 -5.84
C LEU A 7 13.42 -0.23 -5.91
N SER A 8 14.15 0.87 -6.14
CA SER A 8 13.68 2.23 -5.96
C SER A 8 13.15 2.86 -7.24
N GLY A 9 13.62 2.40 -8.39
CA GLY A 9 13.41 3.04 -9.69
C GLY A 9 14.18 4.37 -9.86
N ASN A 10 15.04 4.72 -8.90
CA ASN A 10 15.83 5.96 -8.87
C ASN A 10 17.32 5.71 -9.13
N ASN A 11 17.71 4.52 -9.61
CA ASN A 11 19.09 4.10 -9.81
C ASN A 11 19.93 4.03 -8.52
N GLU A 12 19.30 3.63 -7.41
CA GLU A 12 19.99 3.37 -6.13
C GLU A 12 19.96 1.86 -5.84
N PRO A 13 20.83 1.06 -6.48
CA PRO A 13 20.79 -0.39 -6.36
C PRO A 13 21.26 -0.87 -5.00
N VAL A 14 20.56 -1.87 -4.47
CA VAL A 14 20.99 -2.63 -3.29
C VAL A 14 21.49 -4.00 -3.73
N LYS A 15 22.49 -4.51 -3.01
CA LYS A 15 23.01 -5.86 -3.26
C LYS A 15 22.16 -6.86 -2.50
N VAL A 16 21.64 -7.87 -3.19
CA VAL A 16 20.83 -8.94 -2.59
C VAL A 16 21.34 -10.31 -3.02
N ASN A 17 21.26 -11.30 -2.14
CA ASN A 17 21.60 -12.68 -2.42
C ASN A 17 20.34 -13.56 -2.40
N GLY A 18 19.70 -13.65 -3.57
CA GLY A 18 18.53 -14.49 -3.79
C GLY A 18 17.22 -13.91 -3.24
N ALA A 19 16.16 -14.70 -3.39
CA ALA A 19 14.79 -14.24 -3.18
C ALA A 19 14.47 -13.84 -1.72
N ALA A 20 15.10 -14.49 -0.74
CA ALA A 20 14.84 -14.20 0.67
C ALA A 20 15.38 -12.82 1.09
N GLU A 21 16.56 -12.43 0.60
CA GLU A 21 17.13 -11.10 0.88
C GLU A 21 16.39 -10.01 0.10
N LEU A 22 16.01 -10.30 -1.15
CA LEU A 22 15.15 -9.42 -1.94
C LEU A 22 13.80 -9.17 -1.25
N GLY A 23 13.16 -10.21 -0.73
CA GLY A 23 11.89 -10.10 -0.03
C GLY A 23 11.97 -9.22 1.22
N ARG A 24 13.06 -9.32 1.99
CA ARG A 24 13.29 -8.43 3.14
C ARG A 24 13.52 -6.99 2.71
N ALA A 25 14.36 -6.76 1.70
CA ALA A 25 14.63 -5.42 1.21
C ALA A 25 13.36 -4.72 0.68
N LEU A 26 12.45 -5.47 0.04
CA LEU A 26 11.14 -4.96 -0.37
C LEU A 26 10.20 -4.73 0.82
N ALA A 27 10.23 -5.60 1.83
CA ALA A 27 9.43 -5.46 3.03
C ALA A 27 9.86 -4.30 3.93
N ASP A 28 11.07 -3.77 3.76
CA ASP A 28 11.57 -2.61 4.50
C ASP A 28 11.34 -1.28 3.74
N ASP A 29 10.80 -1.31 2.51
CA ASP A 29 10.60 -0.12 1.68
C ASP A 29 9.18 0.48 1.87
N PRO A 30 9.04 1.69 2.43
CA PRO A 30 7.74 2.34 2.64
C PRO A 30 6.90 2.49 1.35
N ARG A 31 7.55 2.58 0.19
CA ARG A 31 6.85 2.67 -1.11
C ARG A 31 6.17 1.36 -1.47
N VAL A 32 6.78 0.22 -1.09
CA VAL A 32 6.19 -1.10 -1.29
C VAL A 32 4.97 -1.27 -0.39
N HIS A 33 5.05 -0.86 0.88
CA HIS A 33 3.89 -0.86 1.79
C HIS A 33 2.72 -0.07 1.20
N ARG A 34 2.97 1.17 0.74
CA ARG A 34 1.94 2.01 0.12
C ARG A 34 1.37 1.40 -1.15
N CYS A 35 2.24 0.83 -2.00
CA CYS A 35 1.84 0.19 -3.26
C CYS A 35 0.93 -1.02 -3.00
N VAL A 36 1.35 -1.93 -2.12
CA VAL A 36 0.59 -3.15 -1.78
C VAL A 36 -0.74 -2.79 -1.12
N THR A 37 -0.74 -1.82 -0.20
CA THR A 37 -1.97 -1.30 0.43
C THR A 37 -2.95 -0.79 -0.61
N ARG A 38 -2.50 0.07 -1.54
CA ARG A 38 -3.32 0.59 -2.63
C ARG A 38 -3.90 -0.54 -3.49
N LYS A 39 -3.13 -1.60 -3.77
CA LYS A 39 -3.63 -2.76 -4.52
C LYS A 39 -4.69 -3.55 -3.77
N TRP A 40 -4.53 -3.77 -2.47
CA TRP A 40 -5.56 -4.42 -1.66
C TRP A 40 -6.82 -3.60 -1.56
N PHE A 41 -6.69 -2.29 -1.38
CA PHE A 41 -7.82 -1.36 -1.40
C PHE A 41 -8.58 -1.45 -2.73
N GLN A 42 -7.90 -1.30 -3.87
CA GLN A 42 -8.52 -1.42 -5.19
C GLN A 42 -9.23 -2.76 -5.40
N TYR A 43 -8.60 -3.84 -4.97
CA TYR A 43 -9.17 -5.19 -5.07
C TYR A 43 -10.45 -5.33 -4.24
N ALA A 44 -10.42 -4.89 -2.98
CA ALA A 44 -11.58 -4.95 -2.10
C ALA A 44 -12.75 -4.07 -2.60
N MET A 45 -12.43 -2.90 -3.15
CA MET A 45 -13.42 -1.96 -3.67
C MET A 45 -13.97 -2.36 -5.05
N GLY A 46 -13.28 -3.25 -5.78
CA GLY A 46 -13.63 -3.63 -7.15
C GLY A 46 -13.46 -2.48 -8.16
N ARG A 47 -12.71 -1.44 -7.81
CA ARG A 47 -12.43 -0.27 -8.67
C ARG A 47 -11.01 0.26 -8.45
N THR A 48 -10.49 1.00 -9.43
CA THR A 48 -9.31 1.82 -9.22
C THR A 48 -9.62 2.93 -8.21
N ASP A 49 -8.64 3.28 -7.38
CA ASP A 49 -8.75 4.41 -6.48
C ASP A 49 -8.80 5.73 -7.26
N ASP A 50 -9.48 6.71 -6.69
CA ASP A 50 -9.54 8.09 -7.19
C ASP A 50 -8.95 9.06 -6.16
N GLU A 51 -9.07 10.37 -6.44
CA GLU A 51 -8.52 11.41 -5.56
C GLU A 51 -9.16 11.44 -4.16
N TYR A 52 -10.40 10.97 -4.02
CA TYR A 52 -11.12 10.94 -2.75
C TYR A 52 -10.70 9.76 -1.86
N ASP A 53 -10.07 8.74 -2.45
CA ASP A 53 -9.54 7.58 -1.71
C ASP A 53 -8.15 7.81 -1.14
N ARG A 54 -7.49 8.91 -1.52
CA ARG A 54 -6.09 9.17 -1.16
C ARG A 54 -5.85 9.08 0.34
N CYS A 55 -6.73 9.69 1.14
CA CYS A 55 -6.61 9.72 2.60
C CYS A 55 -6.76 8.32 3.19
N SER A 56 -7.75 7.55 2.71
CA SER A 56 -7.97 6.17 3.11
C SER A 56 -6.76 5.30 2.79
N VAL A 57 -6.18 5.43 1.60
CA VAL A 57 -4.97 4.69 1.21
C VAL A 57 -3.78 5.09 2.07
N ASP A 58 -3.59 6.38 2.35
CA ASP A 58 -2.48 6.86 3.17
C ASP A 58 -2.60 6.34 4.63
N THR A 59 -3.78 6.43 5.25
CA THR A 59 -4.04 5.86 6.60
C THR A 59 -3.86 4.34 6.64
N LEU A 60 -4.37 3.60 5.64
CA LEU A 60 -4.19 2.15 5.58
C LEU A 60 -2.71 1.78 5.37
N SER A 61 -1.91 2.64 4.74
CA SER A 61 -0.49 2.38 4.49
C SER A 61 0.35 2.52 5.76
N GLU A 62 -0.07 3.38 6.70
CA GLU A 62 0.53 3.47 8.03
C GLU A 62 0.31 2.16 8.82
N ILE A 63 -0.89 1.59 8.73
CA ILE A 63 -1.21 0.27 9.32
C ILE A 63 -0.32 -0.81 8.69
N ALA A 64 -0.14 -0.77 7.37
CA ALA A 64 0.70 -1.72 6.65
C ALA A 64 2.17 -1.68 7.06
N THR A 65 2.66 -0.53 7.51
CA THR A 65 4.07 -0.35 7.94
C THR A 65 4.31 -0.95 9.33
N ALA A 66 3.28 -0.99 10.18
CA ALA A 66 3.35 -1.51 11.55
C ALA A 66 2.90 -2.98 11.68
N GLY A 67 2.30 -3.55 10.63
CA GLY A 67 1.61 -4.83 10.71
C GLY A 67 1.81 -5.74 9.50
N SER A 68 0.91 -6.70 9.37
CA SER A 68 0.88 -7.69 8.31
C SER A 68 -0.10 -7.29 7.19
N VAL A 69 -0.01 -7.98 6.05
CA VAL A 69 -0.97 -7.79 4.95
C VAL A 69 -2.40 -8.14 5.40
N GLN A 70 -2.56 -9.07 6.35
CA GLN A 70 -3.85 -9.42 6.93
C GLN A 70 -4.46 -8.26 7.70
N ASP A 71 -3.64 -7.47 8.39
CA ASP A 71 -4.09 -6.28 9.12
C ASP A 71 -4.59 -5.20 8.15
N VAL A 72 -3.94 -5.06 6.99
CA VAL A 72 -4.38 -4.16 5.92
C VAL A 72 -5.73 -4.61 5.36
N ILE A 73 -5.89 -5.90 5.05
CA ILE A 73 -7.16 -6.44 4.53
C ILE A 73 -8.28 -6.23 5.55
N LEU A 74 -8.01 -6.50 6.83
CA LEU A 74 -8.97 -6.26 7.91
C LEU A 74 -9.34 -4.78 8.01
N ALA A 75 -8.36 -3.87 7.95
CA ALA A 75 -8.60 -2.44 8.01
C ALA A 75 -9.43 -1.95 6.82
N VAL A 76 -9.18 -2.47 5.61
CA VAL A 76 -9.97 -2.16 4.41
C VAL A 76 -11.44 -2.57 4.57
N VAL A 77 -11.71 -3.80 5.02
CA VAL A 77 -13.12 -4.26 5.19
C VAL A 77 -13.84 -3.56 6.35
N LEU A 78 -13.07 -3.02 7.31
CA LEU A 78 -13.60 -2.20 8.40
C LEU A 78 -13.68 -0.71 8.05
N HIS A 79 -13.22 -0.28 6.87
CA HIS A 79 -13.26 1.11 6.45
C HIS A 79 -14.65 1.49 5.94
N ASP A 80 -15.10 2.73 6.18
CA ASP A 80 -16.46 3.15 5.84
C ASP A 80 -16.74 3.15 4.34
N GLN A 81 -15.72 3.44 3.52
CA GLN A 81 -15.83 3.32 2.06
C GLN A 81 -16.16 1.89 1.60
N PHE A 82 -15.76 0.86 2.35
CA PHE A 82 -16.11 -0.52 2.02
C PHE A 82 -17.56 -0.82 2.42
N ARG A 83 -18.04 -0.28 3.54
CA ARG A 83 -19.40 -0.49 4.05
C ARG A 83 -20.46 0.26 3.26
N PHE A 84 -20.14 1.48 2.83
CA PHE A 84 -21.09 2.40 2.23
C PHE A 84 -20.62 2.82 0.84
N ARG A 85 -21.57 2.79 -0.10
CA ARG A 85 -21.36 3.49 -1.38
C ARG A 85 -21.59 4.98 -1.15
N THR A 86 -20.54 5.72 -0.86
CA THR A 86 -20.62 7.17 -0.69
C THR A 86 -21.00 7.81 -2.03
N ILE A 87 -22.11 8.56 -2.03
CA ILE A 87 -22.40 9.52 -3.10
C ILE A 87 -21.60 10.76 -2.70
N VAL A 88 -20.39 10.90 -3.24
CA VAL A 88 -19.48 12.00 -2.86
C VAL A 88 -20.11 13.33 -3.28
N GLU A 89 -20.57 14.13 -2.31
CA GLU A 89 -20.63 15.58 -2.49
C GLU A 89 -19.20 16.11 -2.32
N PRO A 90 -18.71 17.01 -3.20
CA PRO A 90 -17.31 17.41 -3.21
C PRO A 90 -17.04 18.39 -2.05
N SER A 91 -16.86 17.87 -0.84
CA SER A 91 -16.18 18.57 0.26
C SER A 91 -14.85 17.87 0.49
N GLY A 92 -13.78 18.49 -0.02
CA GLY A 92 -12.45 17.91 -0.10
C GLY A 92 -11.63 18.02 1.18
N GLY A 93 -10.69 17.08 1.33
CA GLY A 93 -9.64 17.09 2.35
C GLY A 93 -9.56 15.79 3.15
N CYS A 94 -8.35 15.38 3.52
CA CYS A 94 -8.14 14.37 4.55
C CYS A 94 -8.41 15.02 5.91
N GLU A 95 -9.56 14.75 6.53
CA GLU A 95 -9.90 15.15 7.91
C GLU A 95 -9.95 13.94 8.83
#